data_AF-A0A8H3MKA8-F1
#
_entry.id   AF-A0A8H3MKA8-F1
#
_cell.length_a   1.000
_cell.length_b   1.000
_cell.length_c   1.000
_cell.angle_alpha   90.00
_cell.angle_beta   90.00
_cell.angle_gamma   90.00
#
_symmetry.space_group_name_H-M   'P 1'
#
loop_
_entity.id
_entity.type
_entity.pdbx_description
1 polymer ?
#
loop_
_entity_poly.entity_id
_entity_poly.type
_entity_poly.pdbx_seq_one_letter_code
_entity_poly.pdbx_strand_id
1 'polypeptide(L)'
;MPITLLCLVKGNTTANVFPVDIDKDQLVGHLKKVIKAEQPQTFANVDAKDLKLWKVTIPGDQDDQLRNLILQDSDELLAINDIGDYWPTSPPKKHIHVIVKLPLLSLEEALSCIPPPIIYSPDCKKSKTTTKANGDPPASVQLWGDFFEEVNRFRFDQQPIFERPQFIPDKEVENEEDVRVAIDINICMVLNRLMGSEVKFSKRSTDTPGIPDFTCHLVGSLILVMEAKRKHVLEDMGEETFPEFYQTSKGKDVIQQIYNYMGGNELRYGILSTYDNHWFLRREHAKLWISKTLPLQSESPPVLKAYAYLTRRAKENPKSPKPQVVVPAQGDNNSRTLRSHSKSSSSSSLNNQTSNTSANQQSSSAFGASNNPPVDQQKFSFTDFKFKGILGEGRSGKTLLCEFRGNMIALKSVDLSKAPSYVLEEMQKEVEIYKDLADIQGKYIPKLVCYGYYGGGMSFVIGMTIVGTSLSEQKIKKRQKSRAIKGLEAIHKHGILHNDIREENILINDNGDIYLIDFGMASRADTKKKRKLFEDEQLKYSNLLDRYNVHFVKEEGRNSKSRKCEVVS
;
A
#
# COMPACT_ATOMS: atom_id res chain seq x y z
N MET A 1 44.76 -5.94 42.65
CA MET A 1 44.48 -4.51 42.92
C MET A 1 43.46 -4.07 41.88
N PRO A 2 42.28 -3.60 42.30
CA PRO A 2 41.22 -3.22 41.39
C PRO A 2 41.60 -1.95 40.62
N ILE A 3 41.17 -1.88 39.37
CA ILE A 3 41.22 -0.69 38.53
C ILE A 3 39.83 -0.34 38.03
N THR A 4 39.57 0.95 37.85
CA THR A 4 38.35 1.44 37.22
C THR A 4 38.62 1.75 35.75
N LEU A 5 37.87 1.10 34.87
CA LEU A 5 37.91 1.31 33.43
C LEU A 5 36.65 2.05 32.98
N LEU A 6 36.81 3.26 32.47
CA LEU A 6 35.76 3.98 31.75
C LEU A 6 35.51 3.34 30.38
N CYS A 7 34.32 2.79 30.20
CA CYS A 7 33.88 2.07 29.02
C CYS A 7 32.85 2.88 28.23
N LEU A 8 32.87 2.74 26.90
CA LEU A 8 31.90 3.36 26.01
C LEU A 8 31.48 2.38 24.90
N VAL A 9 30.18 2.30 24.62
CA VAL A 9 29.69 1.54 23.46
C VAL A 9 29.95 2.34 22.19
N LYS A 10 30.58 1.71 21.18
CA LYS A 10 30.89 2.36 19.90
C LYS A 10 29.61 2.95 19.29
N GLY A 11 29.66 4.23 18.91
CA GLY A 11 28.53 4.97 18.35
C GLY A 11 27.82 5.88 19.35
N ASN A 12 28.07 5.72 20.66
CA ASN A 12 27.54 6.62 21.69
C ASN A 12 28.46 7.84 21.91
N THR A 13 27.93 8.87 22.57
CA THR A 13 28.68 10.07 22.99
C THR A 13 29.30 9.91 24.38
N THR A 14 30.23 10.79 24.76
CA THR A 14 30.87 10.80 26.09
C THR A 14 29.88 10.86 27.25
N ALA A 15 28.67 11.38 27.04
CA ALA A 15 27.58 11.36 28.03
C ALA A 15 27.14 9.95 28.46
N ASN A 16 27.44 8.92 27.66
CA ASN A 16 27.05 7.53 27.92
C ASN A 16 28.24 6.66 28.39
N VAL A 17 29.36 7.29 28.78
CA VAL A 17 30.50 6.58 29.37
C VAL A 17 30.08 6.04 30.74
N PHE A 18 30.42 4.78 31.01
CA PHE A 18 30.12 4.12 32.28
C PHE A 18 31.40 3.52 32.89
N PRO A 19 31.58 3.61 34.21
CA PRO A 19 32.72 3.00 34.90
C PRO A 19 32.51 1.51 35.10
N VAL A 20 33.59 0.74 35.03
CA VAL A 20 33.63 -0.69 35.36
C VAL A 20 34.82 -0.94 36.29
N ASP A 21 34.56 -1.48 37.46
CA ASP A 21 35.61 -1.89 38.40
C ASP A 21 35.99 -3.36 38.17
N ILE A 22 37.29 -3.61 38.03
CA ILE A 22 37.81 -4.96 37.76
C ILE A 22 39.21 -5.16 38.35
N ASP A 23 39.50 -6.37 38.79
CA ASP A 23 40.83 -6.75 39.28
C ASP A 23 41.82 -7.07 38.15
N LYS A 24 43.09 -6.64 38.31
CA LYS A 24 44.14 -6.80 37.30
C LYS A 24 44.47 -8.26 36.95
N ASP A 25 44.31 -9.17 37.89
CA ASP A 25 44.55 -10.60 37.76
C ASP A 25 43.34 -11.36 37.18
N GLN A 26 42.25 -10.66 36.86
CA GLN A 26 41.13 -11.26 36.15
C GLN A 26 41.36 -11.21 34.64
N LEU A 27 40.91 -12.26 33.96
CA LEU A 27 40.88 -12.32 32.49
C LEU A 27 39.91 -11.29 31.89
N VAL A 28 40.18 -10.87 30.65
CA VAL A 28 39.25 -10.04 29.84
C VAL A 28 37.85 -10.68 29.73
N GLY A 29 37.74 -12.01 29.82
CA GLY A 29 36.44 -12.68 29.88
C GLY A 29 35.56 -12.25 31.07
N HIS A 30 36.16 -11.92 32.22
CA HIS A 30 35.45 -11.35 33.37
C HIS A 30 35.01 -9.92 33.08
N LEU A 31 35.86 -9.10 32.44
CA LEU A 31 35.50 -7.74 32.02
C LEU A 31 34.25 -7.72 31.15
N LYS A 32 34.15 -8.64 30.19
CA LYS A 32 32.96 -8.75 29.33
C LYS A 32 31.68 -9.05 30.14
N LYS A 33 31.77 -9.88 31.19
CA LYS A 33 30.62 -10.19 32.07
C LYS A 33 30.21 -8.97 32.89
N VAL A 34 31.17 -8.23 33.46
CA VAL A 34 30.89 -7.03 34.24
C VAL A 34 30.29 -5.93 33.35
N ILE A 35 30.85 -5.70 32.17
CA ILE A 35 30.29 -4.75 31.17
C ILE A 35 28.83 -5.09 30.83
N LYS A 36 28.53 -6.37 30.61
CA LYS A 36 27.15 -6.83 30.34
C LYS A 36 26.22 -6.53 31.51
N ALA A 37 26.68 -6.75 32.75
CA ALA A 37 25.90 -6.54 33.95
C ALA A 37 25.61 -5.05 34.24
N GLU A 38 26.55 -4.15 33.93
CA GLU A 38 26.39 -2.70 34.10
C GLU A 38 25.38 -2.08 33.11
N GLN A 39 25.22 -2.70 31.94
CA GLN A 39 24.35 -2.20 30.87
C GLN A 39 23.38 -3.30 30.39
N PRO A 40 22.49 -3.79 31.28
CA PRO A 40 21.69 -4.97 31.03
C PRO A 40 20.68 -4.76 29.90
N GLN A 41 20.20 -3.53 29.69
CA GLN A 41 19.30 -3.20 28.57
C GLN A 41 20.05 -3.18 27.24
N THR A 42 21.20 -2.52 27.19
CA THR A 42 22.05 -2.41 25.99
C THR A 42 22.55 -3.79 25.52
N PHE A 43 22.79 -4.70 26.45
CA PHE A 43 23.37 -6.03 26.18
C PHE A 43 22.40 -7.19 26.45
N ALA A 44 21.09 -6.93 26.58
CA ALA A 44 20.08 -7.89 27.04
C ALA A 44 20.17 -9.26 26.34
N ASN A 45 20.42 -9.23 25.03
CA ASN A 45 20.41 -10.43 24.18
C ASN A 45 21.79 -10.83 23.64
N VAL A 46 22.89 -10.24 24.14
CA VAL A 46 24.26 -10.52 23.68
C VAL A 46 24.97 -11.34 24.75
N ASP A 47 25.53 -12.51 24.40
CA ASP A 47 26.35 -13.24 25.38
C ASP A 47 27.62 -12.45 25.67
N ALA A 48 28.06 -12.45 26.93
CA ALA A 48 29.27 -11.73 27.33
C ALA A 48 30.48 -12.15 26.48
N LYS A 49 30.59 -13.43 26.09
CA LYS A 49 31.69 -13.93 25.25
C LYS A 49 31.78 -13.24 23.88
N ASP A 50 30.65 -12.79 23.32
CA ASP A 50 30.52 -12.22 21.98
C ASP A 50 30.81 -10.72 21.93
N LEU A 51 30.92 -10.05 23.09
CA LEU A 51 31.36 -8.67 23.14
C LEU A 51 32.81 -8.56 22.66
N LYS A 52 33.08 -7.67 21.72
CA LYS A 52 34.44 -7.31 21.35
C LYS A 52 34.82 -6.01 22.02
N LEU A 53 36.00 -5.98 22.62
CA LEU A 53 36.49 -4.86 23.42
C LEU A 53 37.81 -4.37 22.82
N TRP A 54 38.00 -3.06 22.72
CA TRP A 54 39.26 -2.46 22.28
C TRP A 54 39.83 -1.58 23.38
N LYS A 55 41.13 -1.72 23.61
CA LYS A 55 41.88 -0.79 24.44
C LYS A 55 42.02 0.53 23.68
N VAL A 56 41.64 1.62 24.33
CA VAL A 56 41.83 2.97 23.79
C VAL A 56 42.35 3.91 24.87
N THR A 57 42.77 5.10 24.48
CA THR A 57 43.11 6.18 25.42
C THR A 57 42.63 7.48 24.81
N ILE A 58 41.34 7.77 24.98
CA ILE A 58 40.67 8.92 24.34
C ILE A 58 40.24 9.90 25.44
N PRO A 59 40.66 11.17 25.42
CA PRO A 59 40.18 12.18 26.36
C PRO A 59 38.65 12.31 26.34
N GLY A 60 38.03 12.40 27.51
CA GLY A 60 36.57 12.46 27.66
C GLY A 60 35.91 13.77 27.19
N ASP A 61 36.67 14.71 26.66
CA ASP A 61 36.22 16.01 26.13
C ASP A 61 36.24 16.09 24.59
N GLN A 62 36.55 14.97 23.90
CA GLN A 62 36.72 14.93 22.44
C GLN A 62 35.67 14.05 21.73
N ASP A 63 34.40 14.45 21.81
CA ASP A 63 33.27 13.77 21.12
C ASP A 63 33.48 13.65 19.59
N ASP A 64 34.15 14.62 18.97
CA ASP A 64 34.40 14.62 17.53
C ASP A 64 35.35 13.49 17.09
N GLN A 65 36.27 13.06 17.95
CA GLN A 65 37.19 11.96 17.65
C GLN A 65 36.50 10.60 17.73
N LEU A 66 35.46 10.46 18.54
CA LEU A 66 34.70 9.22 18.68
C LEU A 66 33.91 8.87 17.42
N ARG A 67 33.40 9.87 16.70
CA ARG A 67 32.59 9.67 15.48
C ARG A 67 33.40 9.06 14.33
N ASN A 68 34.69 9.40 14.24
CA ASN A 68 35.59 8.93 13.19
C ASN A 68 36.57 7.86 13.68
N LEU A 69 36.31 7.25 14.84
CA LEU A 69 37.23 6.30 15.44
C LEU A 69 37.34 4.99 14.63
N ILE A 70 38.51 4.82 14.02
CA ILE A 70 38.95 3.57 13.38
C ILE A 70 39.64 2.73 14.45
N LEU A 71 39.07 1.55 14.74
CA LEU A 71 39.65 0.61 15.69
C LEU A 71 40.62 -0.30 14.94
N GLN A 72 41.85 -0.43 15.43
CA GLN A 72 42.83 -1.36 14.87
C GLN A 72 42.70 -2.73 15.54
N ASP A 73 42.89 -3.81 14.77
CA ASP A 73 42.78 -5.17 15.30
C ASP A 73 43.87 -5.49 16.34
N SER A 74 45.01 -4.79 16.30
CA SER A 74 46.09 -4.90 17.29
C SER A 74 45.68 -4.45 18.69
N ASP A 75 44.64 -3.63 18.80
CA ASP A 75 44.18 -3.05 20.07
C ASP A 75 42.99 -3.83 20.67
N GLU A 76 42.57 -4.94 20.04
CA GLU A 76 41.50 -5.80 20.55
C GLU A 76 41.95 -6.51 21.83
N LEU A 77 41.13 -6.41 22.89
CA LEU A 77 41.34 -7.12 24.15
C LEU A 77 40.95 -8.60 23.97
N LEU A 78 41.96 -9.45 23.88
CA LEU A 78 41.81 -10.89 23.77
C LEU A 78 41.41 -11.52 25.11
N ALA A 79 40.44 -12.44 25.05
CA ALA A 79 39.87 -13.11 26.23
C ALA A 79 40.87 -13.95 27.05
N ILE A 80 42.01 -14.33 26.43
CA ILE A 80 43.07 -15.15 27.03
C ILE A 80 44.03 -14.35 27.93
N ASN A 81 44.03 -13.02 27.81
CA ASN A 81 44.95 -12.15 28.53
C ASN A 81 44.29 -11.61 29.79
N ASP A 82 45.11 -11.31 30.79
CA ASP A 82 44.68 -10.67 32.02
C ASP A 82 44.55 -9.15 31.83
N ILE A 83 43.73 -8.49 32.65
CA ILE A 83 43.57 -7.04 32.60
C ILE A 83 44.92 -6.32 32.86
N GLY A 84 45.76 -6.90 33.71
CA GLY A 84 47.10 -6.39 34.01
C GLY A 84 48.03 -6.32 32.79
N ASP A 85 47.87 -7.20 31.80
CA ASP A 85 48.69 -7.22 30.58
C ASP A 85 48.48 -5.95 29.75
N TYR A 86 47.24 -5.45 29.73
CA TYR A 86 46.88 -4.24 29.01
C TYR A 86 47.09 -2.96 29.83
N TRP A 87 46.94 -3.03 31.15
CA TRP A 87 47.10 -1.90 32.08
C TRP A 87 48.09 -2.24 33.21
N PRO A 88 49.40 -2.30 32.91
CA PRO A 88 50.43 -2.59 33.91
C PRO A 88 50.46 -1.48 34.98
N THR A 89 50.22 -0.23 34.59
CA THR A 89 50.04 0.93 35.46
C THR A 89 48.58 1.37 35.52
N SER A 90 48.22 2.22 36.48
CA SER A 90 46.85 2.74 36.57
C SER A 90 46.53 3.59 35.34
N PRO A 91 45.36 3.37 34.70
CA PRO A 91 45.00 4.11 33.51
C PRO A 91 44.74 5.61 33.78
N PRO A 92 44.91 6.48 32.78
CA PRO A 92 44.79 7.93 32.96
C PRO A 92 43.34 8.34 33.28
N LYS A 93 43.16 9.18 34.32
CA LYS A 93 41.84 9.69 34.68
C LYS A 93 41.22 10.52 33.54
N LYS A 94 39.89 10.58 33.49
CA LYS A 94 39.11 11.33 32.48
C LYS A 94 39.36 10.91 31.02
N HIS A 95 39.79 9.67 30.80
CA HIS A 95 39.92 9.08 29.47
C HIS A 95 38.97 7.90 29.32
N ILE A 96 38.45 7.66 28.12
CA ILE A 96 37.83 6.40 27.76
C ILE A 96 38.96 5.38 27.58
N HIS A 97 38.79 4.23 28.21
CA HIS A 97 39.80 3.16 28.24
C HIS A 97 39.40 1.97 27.39
N VAL A 98 38.09 1.72 27.27
CA VAL A 98 37.55 0.57 26.55
C VAL A 98 36.43 1.02 25.63
N ILE A 99 36.56 0.69 24.34
CA ILE A 99 35.44 0.75 23.40
C ILE A 99 34.82 -0.64 23.31
N VAL A 100 33.52 -0.73 23.59
CA VAL A 100 32.72 -1.94 23.44
C VAL A 100 32.05 -1.88 22.07
N LYS A 101 32.40 -2.79 21.16
CA LYS A 101 31.69 -2.96 19.90
C LYS A 101 30.75 -4.14 20.03
N LEU A 102 29.50 -3.94 19.61
CA LEU A 102 28.56 -5.05 19.47
C LEU A 102 29.06 -6.01 18.38
N PRO A 103 28.83 -7.33 18.54
CA PRO A 103 29.19 -8.30 17.52
C PRO A 103 28.49 -7.94 16.21
N LEU A 104 29.27 -7.87 15.13
CA LEU A 104 28.71 -7.75 13.79
C LEU A 104 28.18 -9.14 13.40
N LEU A 105 26.94 -9.17 12.94
CA LEU A 105 26.20 -10.38 12.57
C LEU A 105 26.30 -10.62 11.07
N SER A 106 26.49 -11.86 10.66
CA SER A 106 26.15 -12.27 9.30
C SER A 106 24.67 -11.97 8.99
N LEU A 107 24.31 -11.91 7.71
CA LEU A 107 22.91 -11.76 7.31
C LEU A 107 22.01 -12.83 7.96
N GLU A 108 22.49 -14.07 8.06
CA GLU A 108 21.79 -15.17 8.71
C GLU A 108 21.52 -14.91 10.20
N GLU A 109 22.53 -14.46 10.94
CA GLU A 109 22.39 -14.15 12.36
C GLU A 109 21.49 -12.92 12.57
N ALA A 110 21.59 -11.91 11.72
CA ALA A 110 20.71 -10.74 11.77
C ALA A 110 19.25 -11.09 11.46
N LEU A 111 19.00 -11.94 10.46
CA LEU A 111 17.67 -12.47 10.13
C LEU A 111 17.14 -13.46 11.18
N SER A 112 18.01 -13.97 12.06
CA SER A 112 17.63 -14.82 13.18
C SER A 112 17.24 -14.04 14.43
N CYS A 113 17.38 -12.71 14.42
CA CYS A 113 16.91 -11.87 15.53
C CYS A 113 15.38 -11.85 15.59
N ILE A 114 14.84 -12.11 16.77
CA ILE A 114 13.39 -12.16 17.02
C ILE A 114 12.88 -10.76 17.41
N PRO A 115 11.88 -10.21 16.69
CA PRO A 115 11.25 -8.95 17.09
C PRO A 115 10.50 -9.09 18.43
N PRO A 116 10.42 -8.02 19.24
CA PRO A 116 9.73 -8.04 20.52
C PRO A 116 8.21 -8.16 20.33
N PRO A 117 7.49 -8.75 21.29
CA PRO A 117 6.03 -8.77 21.27
C PRO A 117 5.44 -7.35 21.41
N ILE A 118 4.18 -7.19 20.99
CA ILE A 118 3.39 -5.98 21.21
C ILE A 118 2.45 -6.18 22.40
N ILE A 119 2.05 -5.08 23.04
CA ILE A 119 1.12 -5.09 24.17
C ILE A 119 -0.24 -4.60 23.67
N TYR A 120 -1.28 -5.40 23.85
CA TYR A 120 -2.64 -4.96 23.53
C TYR A 120 -3.24 -4.24 24.73
N SER A 121 -3.67 -2.99 24.52
CA SER A 121 -4.31 -2.19 25.57
C SER A 121 -5.58 -2.88 26.09
N PRO A 122 -5.94 -2.77 27.38
CA PRO A 122 -7.22 -3.25 27.90
C PRO A 122 -8.43 -2.65 27.16
N ASP A 123 -8.28 -1.41 26.68
CA ASP A 123 -9.30 -0.65 25.93
C ASP A 123 -9.30 -0.97 24.42
N CYS A 124 -8.44 -1.89 23.98
CA CYS A 124 -8.37 -2.30 22.58
C CYS A 124 -9.73 -2.77 22.07
N LYS A 125 -10.17 -2.23 20.92
CA LYS A 125 -11.41 -2.67 20.27
C LYS A 125 -11.28 -4.14 19.89
N LYS A 126 -11.94 -5.05 20.62
CA LYS A 126 -12.00 -6.50 20.35
C LYS A 126 -12.91 -6.87 19.17
N SER A 127 -13.21 -5.90 18.31
CA SER A 127 -14.03 -6.13 17.12
C SER A 127 -13.38 -7.22 16.26
N LYS A 128 -14.06 -8.36 16.18
CA LYS A 128 -13.69 -9.53 15.38
C LYS A 128 -14.06 -9.39 13.90
N THR A 129 -14.70 -8.29 13.52
CA THR A 129 -15.19 -8.09 12.15
C THR A 129 -14.05 -7.67 11.24
N THR A 130 -13.88 -8.40 10.13
CA THR A 130 -13.10 -7.94 8.98
C THR A 130 -14.05 -7.28 7.98
N THR A 131 -13.54 -6.35 7.17
CA THR A 131 -14.35 -5.81 6.07
C THR A 131 -14.61 -6.94 5.08
N LYS A 132 -15.88 -7.08 4.66
CA LYS A 132 -16.24 -8.02 3.59
C LYS A 132 -15.57 -7.58 2.30
N ALA A 133 -14.62 -8.37 1.83
CA ALA A 133 -14.11 -8.22 0.49
C ALA A 133 -15.04 -8.99 -0.45
N ASN A 134 -15.72 -8.28 -1.35
CA ASN A 134 -16.42 -8.95 -2.44
C ASN A 134 -15.37 -9.38 -3.49
N GLY A 135 -15.55 -10.55 -4.10
CA GLY A 135 -14.57 -11.11 -5.00
C GLY A 135 -15.02 -12.43 -5.59
N ASP A 136 -14.41 -12.83 -6.71
CA ASP A 136 -14.36 -14.25 -7.04
C ASP A 136 -13.32 -14.90 -6.12
N PRO A 137 -13.70 -15.90 -5.31
CA PRO A 137 -12.76 -16.56 -4.42
C PRO A 137 -11.67 -17.30 -5.19
N PRO A 138 -10.51 -17.57 -4.56
CA PRO A 138 -9.57 -18.55 -5.09
C PRO A 138 -10.30 -19.86 -5.39
N ALA A 139 -10.00 -20.45 -6.55
CA ALA A 139 -10.57 -21.71 -6.99
C ALA A 139 -10.27 -22.86 -6.01
N SER A 140 -9.15 -22.77 -5.30
CA SER A 140 -8.80 -23.63 -4.18
C SER A 140 -7.80 -22.93 -3.26
N VAL A 141 -7.92 -23.20 -1.96
CA VAL A 141 -6.93 -22.82 -0.95
C VAL A 141 -6.28 -24.11 -0.43
N GLN A 142 -4.95 -24.21 -0.54
CA GLN A 142 -4.17 -25.40 -0.18
C GLN A 142 -3.06 -25.04 0.81
N LEU A 143 -2.59 -26.05 1.56
CA LEU A 143 -1.46 -25.86 2.46
C LEU A 143 -0.14 -25.80 1.67
N TRP A 144 0.67 -24.79 1.95
CA TRP A 144 2.07 -24.72 1.51
C TRP A 144 2.96 -25.39 2.56
N GLY A 145 2.90 -26.72 2.62
CA GLY A 145 3.44 -27.49 3.75
C GLY A 145 4.97 -27.49 3.87
N ASP A 146 5.68 -27.42 2.75
CA ASP A 146 7.14 -27.49 2.64
C ASP A 146 7.84 -26.13 2.78
N PHE A 147 7.10 -25.02 2.79
CA PHE A 147 7.67 -23.66 2.79
C PHE A 147 8.69 -23.43 3.92
N PHE A 148 8.37 -23.80 5.16
CA PHE A 148 9.28 -23.59 6.29
C PHE A 148 10.50 -24.52 6.28
N GLU A 149 10.37 -25.72 5.71
CA GLU A 149 11.52 -26.60 5.49
C GLU A 149 12.49 -25.99 4.47
N GLU A 150 11.96 -25.41 3.39
CA GLU A 150 12.77 -24.68 2.42
C GLU A 150 13.48 -23.48 3.06
N VAL A 151 12.77 -22.67 3.87
CA VAL A 151 13.37 -21.52 4.59
C VAL A 151 14.53 -21.98 5.47
N ASN A 152 14.35 -23.07 6.22
CA ASN A 152 15.37 -23.60 7.12
C ASN A 152 16.58 -24.17 6.38
N ARG A 153 16.39 -24.75 5.19
CA ARG A 153 17.48 -25.25 4.33
C ARG A 153 18.22 -24.13 3.61
N PHE A 154 17.54 -23.03 3.31
CA PHE A 154 18.14 -21.91 2.59
C PHE A 154 19.22 -21.21 3.42
N ARG A 155 20.28 -20.78 2.71
CA ARG A 155 21.38 -20.00 3.26
C ARG A 155 21.56 -18.75 2.41
N PHE A 156 21.59 -17.58 3.05
CA PHE A 156 21.90 -16.33 2.36
C PHE A 156 23.41 -16.20 2.14
N ASP A 157 23.82 -15.90 0.91
CA ASP A 157 25.23 -15.66 0.57
C ASP A 157 25.78 -14.45 1.34
N GLN A 158 26.95 -14.58 1.96
CA GLN A 158 27.57 -13.56 2.82
C GLN A 158 28.14 -12.39 2.02
N GLN A 159 27.65 -11.15 2.13
CA GLN A 159 28.38 -9.96 1.62
C GLN A 159 28.13 -8.61 2.34
N PRO A 160 27.33 -8.53 3.42
CA PRO A 160 27.71 -7.60 4.51
C PRO A 160 27.63 -8.22 5.91
N ILE A 161 28.39 -7.64 6.86
CA ILE A 161 28.25 -7.89 8.30
C ILE A 161 27.43 -6.74 8.89
N PHE A 162 26.37 -7.05 9.63
CA PHE A 162 25.36 -6.12 10.10
C PHE A 162 25.51 -5.83 11.59
N GLU A 163 25.19 -4.62 12.02
CA GLU A 163 24.86 -4.41 13.41
C GLU A 163 23.57 -5.15 13.76
N ARG A 164 23.44 -5.57 15.01
CA ARG A 164 22.22 -6.22 15.49
C ARG A 164 20.99 -5.35 15.19
N PRO A 165 19.92 -5.92 14.60
CA PRO A 165 18.67 -5.20 14.42
C PRO A 165 18.16 -4.56 15.73
N GLN A 166 17.89 -3.27 15.64
CA GLN A 166 17.25 -2.52 16.73
C GLN A 166 15.74 -2.56 16.54
N PHE A 167 15.03 -3.00 17.58
CA PHE A 167 13.58 -3.07 17.63
C PHE A 167 13.03 -2.10 18.68
N ILE A 168 11.77 -1.70 18.52
CA ILE A 168 11.05 -0.93 19.53
C ILE A 168 10.19 -1.90 20.36
N PRO A 169 10.53 -2.14 21.64
CA PRO A 169 9.74 -2.98 22.52
C PRO A 169 8.49 -2.27 23.04
N ASP A 170 7.60 -3.01 23.71
CA ASP A 170 6.48 -2.50 24.52
C ASP A 170 5.55 -1.53 23.81
N LYS A 171 5.39 -1.69 22.48
CA LYS A 171 4.47 -0.87 21.72
C LYS A 171 3.04 -1.26 22.09
N GLU A 172 2.33 -0.34 22.72
CA GLU A 172 0.91 -0.48 23.00
C GLU A 172 0.09 -0.35 21.71
N VAL A 173 -0.91 -1.23 21.57
CA VAL A 173 -1.74 -1.36 20.38
C VAL A 173 -3.21 -1.32 20.79
N GLU A 174 -3.97 -0.37 20.22
CA GLU A 174 -5.40 -0.21 20.45
C GLU A 174 -6.22 -0.53 19.20
N ASN A 175 -5.63 -0.32 18.02
CA ASN A 175 -6.30 -0.42 16.73
C ASN A 175 -5.41 -1.04 15.63
N GLU A 176 -5.97 -1.17 14.42
CA GLU A 176 -5.29 -1.81 13.28
C GLU A 176 -4.16 -0.97 12.68
N GLU A 177 -4.21 0.36 12.80
CA GLU A 177 -3.07 1.22 12.42
C GLU A 177 -1.89 0.98 13.35
N ASP A 178 -2.10 0.82 14.66
CA ASP A 178 -1.00 0.58 15.60
C ASP A 178 -0.26 -0.73 15.29
N VAL A 179 -1.01 -1.79 14.92
CA VAL A 179 -0.45 -3.05 14.42
C VAL A 179 0.37 -2.79 13.15
N ARG A 180 -0.15 -2.01 12.20
CA ARG A 180 0.58 -1.65 10.99
C ARG A 180 1.86 -0.88 11.33
N VAL A 181 1.82 0.08 12.25
CA VAL A 181 3.04 0.80 12.68
C VAL A 181 4.05 -0.15 13.34
N ALA A 182 3.60 -1.12 14.14
CA ALA A 182 4.49 -2.13 14.72
C ALA A 182 5.18 -2.99 13.65
N ILE A 183 4.41 -3.49 12.66
CA ILE A 183 4.95 -4.24 11.51
C ILE A 183 5.95 -3.37 10.72
N ASP A 184 5.62 -2.11 10.48
CA ASP A 184 6.47 -1.20 9.70
C ASP A 184 7.85 -1.02 10.37
N ILE A 185 7.86 -0.73 11.66
CA ILE A 185 9.10 -0.46 12.42
C ILE A 185 9.91 -1.73 12.65
N ASN A 186 9.30 -2.77 13.21
CA ASN A 186 10.03 -3.93 13.72
C ASN A 186 10.28 -5.00 12.64
N ILE A 187 9.59 -4.94 11.50
CA ILE A 187 9.75 -5.91 10.40
C ILE A 187 10.19 -5.20 9.12
N CYS A 188 9.38 -4.30 8.56
CA CYS A 188 9.64 -3.71 7.24
C CYS A 188 10.93 -2.87 7.21
N MET A 189 11.11 -1.96 8.16
CA MET A 189 12.30 -1.11 8.25
C MET A 189 13.56 -1.92 8.54
N VAL A 190 13.45 -2.97 9.36
CA VAL A 190 14.56 -3.90 9.64
C VAL A 190 14.96 -4.65 8.36
N LEU A 191 14.00 -5.25 7.67
CA LEU A 191 14.25 -5.95 6.40
C LEU A 191 14.85 -5.02 5.34
N ASN A 192 14.40 -3.77 5.25
CA ASN A 192 14.97 -2.77 4.34
C ASN A 192 16.46 -2.48 4.62
N ARG A 193 16.89 -2.54 5.89
CA ARG A 193 18.31 -2.39 6.25
C ARG A 193 19.12 -3.64 5.92
N LEU A 194 18.53 -4.82 6.07
CA LEU A 194 19.21 -6.10 5.87
C LEU A 194 19.30 -6.55 4.40
N MET A 195 18.28 -6.26 3.59
CA MET A 195 18.13 -6.79 2.23
C MET A 195 18.74 -5.89 1.13
N GLY A 196 19.40 -4.80 1.51
CA GLY A 196 20.02 -3.84 0.58
C GLY A 196 19.02 -2.88 -0.10
N SER A 197 19.54 -1.95 -0.88
CA SER A 197 18.76 -0.84 -1.46
C SER A 197 17.83 -1.23 -2.62
N GLU A 198 18.01 -2.42 -3.20
CA GLU A 198 17.19 -2.89 -4.31
C GLU A 198 15.76 -3.24 -3.88
N VAL A 199 15.61 -3.75 -2.66
CA VAL A 199 14.35 -4.25 -2.12
C VAL A 199 13.82 -3.25 -1.10
N LYS A 200 12.56 -2.84 -1.25
CA LYS A 200 11.93 -1.88 -0.33
C LYS A 200 10.51 -2.28 0.04
N PHE A 201 10.33 -2.66 1.30
CA PHE A 201 9.06 -2.71 1.98
C PHE A 201 8.61 -1.31 2.36
N SER A 202 7.36 -0.96 2.09
CA SER A 202 6.78 0.35 2.43
C SER A 202 5.26 0.33 2.36
N LYS A 203 4.61 1.40 2.82
CA LYS A 203 3.16 1.64 2.64
C LYS A 203 2.81 2.28 1.29
N ARG A 204 3.62 2.04 0.23
CA ARG A 204 3.41 2.65 -1.10
C ARG A 204 2.17 2.06 -1.76
N SER A 205 1.34 2.93 -2.33
CA SER A 205 0.16 2.61 -3.15
C SER A 205 0.54 1.83 -4.42
N THR A 206 -0.37 0.97 -4.93
CA THR A 206 -0.15 0.24 -6.20
C THR A 206 -0.72 1.02 -7.39
N ASP A 207 -0.31 0.69 -8.61
CA ASP A 207 -0.88 1.27 -9.84
C ASP A 207 -2.21 0.62 -10.25
N THR A 208 -2.83 -0.15 -9.37
CA THR A 208 -4.10 -0.84 -9.58
C THR A 208 -5.16 -0.33 -8.61
N PRO A 209 -6.45 -0.63 -8.86
CA PRO A 209 -7.47 -0.60 -7.83
C PRO A 209 -7.08 -1.45 -6.62
N GLY A 210 -7.48 -1.02 -5.43
CA GLY A 210 -7.09 -1.62 -4.16
C GLY A 210 -5.90 -0.93 -3.49
N ILE A 211 -5.82 -1.03 -2.16
CA ILE A 211 -4.75 -0.43 -1.36
C ILE A 211 -4.25 -1.47 -0.36
N PRO A 212 -3.25 -2.31 -0.68
CA PRO A 212 -2.61 -3.21 0.31
C PRO A 212 -1.98 -2.41 1.46
N ASP A 213 -1.86 -3.01 2.65
CA ASP A 213 -1.24 -2.32 3.81
C ASP A 213 0.25 -2.07 3.62
N PHE A 214 0.95 -3.06 3.06
CA PHE A 214 2.35 -2.91 2.67
C PHE A 214 2.61 -3.50 1.29
N THR A 215 3.63 -2.97 0.65
CA THR A 215 4.11 -3.40 -0.65
C THR A 215 5.62 -3.58 -0.58
N CYS A 216 6.15 -4.61 -1.25
CA CYS A 216 7.58 -4.77 -1.48
C CYS A 216 7.89 -4.52 -2.95
N HIS A 217 8.84 -3.62 -3.20
CA HIS A 217 9.30 -3.27 -4.53
C HIS A 217 10.75 -3.70 -4.73
N LEU A 218 11.06 -4.21 -5.91
CA LEU A 218 12.41 -4.46 -6.42
C LEU A 218 12.73 -3.41 -7.49
N VAL A 219 13.65 -2.49 -7.21
CA VAL A 219 14.04 -1.40 -8.14
C VAL A 219 12.79 -0.68 -8.70
N GLY A 220 11.84 -0.39 -7.82
CA GLY A 220 10.57 0.25 -8.17
C GLY A 220 9.47 -0.66 -8.73
N SER A 221 9.75 -1.92 -9.06
CA SER A 221 8.75 -2.90 -9.52
C SER A 221 8.11 -3.66 -8.36
N LEU A 222 6.77 -3.68 -8.29
CA LEU A 222 6.05 -4.40 -7.24
C LEU A 222 6.21 -5.93 -7.38
N ILE A 223 6.72 -6.59 -6.33
CA ILE A 223 7.02 -8.04 -6.31
C ILE A 223 6.19 -8.84 -5.30
N LEU A 224 5.69 -8.22 -4.23
CA LEU A 224 4.75 -8.83 -3.28
C LEU A 224 3.93 -7.76 -2.55
N VAL A 225 2.78 -8.17 -2.01
CA VAL A 225 1.90 -7.35 -1.17
C VAL A 225 1.73 -7.98 0.20
N MET A 226 1.45 -7.16 1.21
CA MET A 226 1.15 -7.63 2.55
C MET A 226 -0.13 -6.99 3.08
N GLU A 227 -0.88 -7.78 3.84
CA GLU A 227 -2.07 -7.33 4.55
C GLU A 227 -1.87 -7.59 6.04
N ALA A 228 -2.16 -6.59 6.86
CA ALA A 228 -2.13 -6.66 8.30
C ALA A 228 -3.56 -6.84 8.83
N LYS A 229 -3.71 -7.64 9.88
CA LYS A 229 -4.97 -7.76 10.63
C LYS A 229 -4.68 -7.68 12.12
N ARG A 230 -5.70 -7.36 12.92
CA ARG A 230 -5.59 -7.49 14.38
C ARG A 230 -5.68 -8.96 14.78
N LYS A 231 -4.96 -9.39 15.82
CA LYS A 231 -5.01 -10.76 16.33
C LYS A 231 -6.45 -11.25 16.60
N HIS A 232 -7.29 -10.40 17.18
CA HIS A 232 -8.72 -10.65 17.44
C HIS A 232 -9.54 -11.05 16.19
N VAL A 233 -9.12 -10.63 14.99
CA VAL A 233 -9.78 -11.02 13.73
C VAL A 233 -9.51 -12.48 13.40
N LEU A 234 -8.40 -13.06 13.86
CA LEU A 234 -8.01 -14.44 13.57
C LEU A 234 -8.05 -15.36 14.80
N GLU A 235 -8.50 -14.87 15.96
CA GLU A 235 -8.62 -15.68 17.19
C GLU A 235 -9.44 -16.95 17.01
N ASP A 236 -10.52 -16.88 16.23
CA ASP A 236 -11.44 -18.00 16.03
C ASP A 236 -10.81 -19.14 15.18
N MET A 237 -9.64 -18.90 14.59
CA MET A 237 -8.89 -19.93 13.86
C MET A 237 -8.31 -21.00 14.81
N GLY A 238 -7.98 -20.63 16.05
CA GLY A 238 -7.35 -21.56 17.00
C GLY A 238 -6.08 -22.20 16.42
N GLU A 239 -6.02 -23.54 16.49
CA GLU A 239 -4.91 -24.37 15.99
C GLU A 239 -5.09 -24.83 14.53
N GLU A 240 -6.19 -24.44 13.89
CA GLU A 240 -6.47 -24.84 12.50
C GLU A 240 -5.47 -24.22 11.52
N THR A 241 -5.25 -24.91 10.42
CA THR A 241 -4.54 -24.35 9.27
C THR A 241 -5.46 -23.39 8.51
N PHE A 242 -4.87 -22.41 7.82
CA PHE A 242 -5.66 -21.46 7.03
C PHE A 242 -6.60 -22.11 5.99
N PRO A 243 -6.22 -23.20 5.28
CA PRO A 243 -7.15 -23.91 4.41
C PRO A 243 -8.40 -24.48 5.09
N GLU A 244 -8.29 -24.89 6.36
CA GLU A 244 -9.42 -25.35 7.18
C GLU A 244 -10.28 -24.15 7.61
N PHE A 245 -9.63 -23.12 8.14
CA PHE A 245 -10.29 -21.88 8.56
C PHE A 245 -11.00 -21.15 7.41
N TYR A 246 -10.48 -21.27 6.18
CA TYR A 246 -11.06 -20.73 4.96
C TYR A 246 -12.45 -21.30 4.65
N GLN A 247 -12.86 -22.42 5.25
CA GLN A 247 -14.23 -22.93 5.10
C GLN A 247 -15.27 -22.02 5.80
N THR A 248 -14.84 -21.24 6.79
CA THR A 248 -15.69 -20.26 7.48
C THR A 248 -15.91 -19.00 6.65
N SER A 249 -17.01 -18.26 6.89
CA SER A 249 -17.25 -16.97 6.23
C SER A 249 -16.14 -15.95 6.52
N LYS A 250 -15.64 -15.95 7.76
CA LYS A 250 -14.58 -15.05 8.22
C LYS A 250 -13.25 -15.33 7.54
N GLY A 251 -12.86 -16.61 7.45
CA GLY A 251 -11.65 -17.03 6.73
C GLY A 251 -11.70 -16.65 5.26
N LYS A 252 -12.88 -16.76 4.62
CA LYS A 252 -13.09 -16.29 3.24
C LYS A 252 -12.84 -14.80 3.12
N ASP A 253 -13.47 -13.98 3.96
CA ASP A 253 -13.34 -12.52 3.87
C ASP A 253 -11.87 -12.05 4.03
N VAL A 254 -11.13 -12.63 4.98
CA VAL A 254 -9.71 -12.29 5.21
C VAL A 254 -8.83 -12.66 4.01
N ILE A 255 -8.98 -13.89 3.50
CA ILE A 255 -8.17 -14.37 2.37
C ILE A 255 -8.56 -13.68 1.07
N GLN A 256 -9.84 -13.40 0.86
CA GLN A 256 -10.35 -12.76 -0.35
C GLN A 256 -9.70 -11.39 -0.58
N GLN A 257 -9.52 -10.61 0.49
CA GLN A 257 -8.91 -9.28 0.42
C GLN A 257 -7.49 -9.34 -0.17
N ILE A 258 -6.58 -10.08 0.46
CA ILE A 258 -5.19 -10.19 0.00
C ILE A 258 -5.10 -10.92 -1.35
N TYR A 259 -5.91 -11.95 -1.57
CA TYR A 259 -5.95 -12.68 -2.83
C TYR A 259 -6.32 -11.78 -4.01
N ASN A 260 -7.30 -10.89 -3.83
CA ASN A 260 -7.69 -9.97 -4.87
C ASN A 260 -6.60 -8.92 -5.16
N TYR A 261 -5.87 -8.43 -4.14
CA TYR A 261 -4.71 -7.57 -4.37
C TYR A 261 -3.62 -8.28 -5.18
N MET A 262 -3.34 -9.55 -4.85
CA MET A 262 -2.40 -10.38 -5.59
C MET A 262 -2.86 -10.61 -7.03
N GLY A 263 -4.14 -10.88 -7.25
CA GLY A 263 -4.72 -11.07 -8.58
C GLY A 263 -4.68 -9.79 -9.44
N GLY A 264 -5.08 -8.66 -8.86
CA GLY A 264 -5.11 -7.37 -9.54
C GLY A 264 -3.73 -6.86 -9.98
N ASN A 265 -2.70 -7.15 -9.20
CA ASN A 265 -1.31 -6.77 -9.47
C ASN A 265 -0.48 -7.87 -10.17
N GLU A 266 -1.13 -8.98 -10.56
CA GLU A 266 -0.47 -10.15 -11.16
C GLU A 266 0.64 -10.73 -10.29
N LEU A 267 0.54 -10.62 -8.97
CA LEU A 267 1.56 -11.08 -8.05
C LEU A 267 1.38 -12.56 -7.71
N ARG A 268 2.52 -13.25 -7.63
CA ARG A 268 2.63 -14.63 -7.18
C ARG A 268 2.67 -14.73 -5.66
N TYR A 269 3.24 -13.75 -4.96
CA TYR A 269 3.49 -13.84 -3.53
C TYR A 269 2.79 -12.76 -2.72
N GLY A 270 2.37 -13.12 -1.51
CA GLY A 270 1.77 -12.21 -0.54
C GLY A 270 2.02 -12.66 0.89
N ILE A 271 1.81 -11.77 1.86
CA ILE A 271 1.98 -12.06 3.29
C ILE A 271 0.76 -11.55 4.05
N LEU A 272 0.17 -12.39 4.88
CA LEU A 272 -0.82 -11.99 5.86
C LEU A 272 -0.17 -12.01 7.25
N SER A 273 -0.37 -10.96 8.05
CA SER A 273 0.23 -10.89 9.39
C SER A 273 -0.70 -10.25 10.41
N THR A 274 -0.65 -10.74 11.64
CA THR A 274 -1.21 -10.05 12.82
C THR A 274 -0.17 -9.46 13.72
N TYR A 275 1.06 -9.27 13.23
CA TYR A 275 2.28 -9.09 14.01
C TYR A 275 2.66 -10.29 14.89
N ASP A 276 1.72 -10.85 15.65
CA ASP A 276 1.94 -12.04 16.48
C ASP A 276 2.14 -13.32 15.66
N ASN A 277 1.43 -13.43 14.54
CA ASN A 277 1.42 -14.59 13.67
C ASN A 277 1.55 -14.15 12.20
N HIS A 278 2.18 -14.99 11.39
CA HIS A 278 2.49 -14.71 9.99
C HIS A 278 2.13 -15.91 9.11
N TRP A 279 1.59 -15.60 7.93
CA TRP A 279 1.26 -16.57 6.89
C TRP A 279 1.78 -16.10 5.54
N PHE A 280 2.42 -17.00 4.82
CA PHE A 280 3.06 -16.73 3.54
C PHE A 280 2.24 -17.37 2.43
N LEU A 281 1.90 -16.58 1.41
CA LEU A 281 0.97 -16.95 0.36
C LEU A 281 1.71 -17.09 -0.97
N ARG A 282 1.36 -18.12 -1.74
CA ARG A 282 1.77 -18.32 -3.13
C ARG A 282 0.55 -18.53 -4.01
N ARG A 283 0.43 -17.81 -5.11
CA ARG A 283 -0.67 -17.89 -6.05
C ARG A 283 -0.20 -18.36 -7.42
N GLU A 284 -0.86 -19.38 -7.94
CA GLU A 284 -0.71 -19.83 -9.33
C GLU A 284 -2.07 -19.69 -10.02
N HIS A 285 -2.24 -18.65 -10.84
CA HIS A 285 -3.52 -18.33 -11.47
C HIS A 285 -4.65 -18.21 -10.42
N ALA A 286 -5.68 -19.04 -10.49
CA ALA A 286 -6.80 -18.99 -9.56
C ALA A 286 -6.57 -19.76 -8.25
N LYS A 287 -5.45 -20.48 -8.10
CA LYS A 287 -5.16 -21.33 -6.94
C LYS A 287 -4.26 -20.60 -5.95
N LEU A 288 -4.50 -20.82 -4.66
CA LEU A 288 -3.77 -20.21 -3.56
C LEU A 288 -3.18 -21.27 -2.62
N TRP A 289 -1.91 -21.13 -2.28
CA TRP A 289 -1.23 -21.91 -1.25
C TRP A 289 -0.88 -20.99 -0.08
N ILE A 290 -1.12 -21.44 1.14
CA ILE A 290 -0.87 -20.68 2.37
C ILE A 290 -0.03 -21.53 3.31
N SER A 291 1.05 -20.98 3.86
CA SER A 291 1.90 -21.69 4.83
C SER A 291 1.12 -22.05 6.10
N LYS A 292 1.72 -22.92 6.93
CA LYS A 292 1.32 -23.05 8.34
C LYS A 292 1.50 -21.71 9.07
N THR A 293 0.90 -21.58 10.24
CA THR A 293 1.09 -20.42 11.12
C THR A 293 2.54 -20.33 11.57
N LEU A 294 3.17 -19.17 11.37
CA LEU A 294 4.47 -18.85 11.94
C LEU A 294 4.29 -17.86 13.10
N PRO A 295 4.48 -18.29 14.36
CA PRO A 295 4.46 -17.37 15.50
C PRO A 295 5.66 -16.41 15.47
N LEU A 296 5.48 -15.21 16.02
CA LEU A 296 6.51 -14.17 16.10
C LEU A 296 7.80 -14.68 16.78
N GLN A 297 7.62 -15.48 17.84
CA GLN A 297 8.69 -16.03 18.67
C GLN A 297 9.27 -17.36 18.11
N SER A 298 8.97 -17.72 16.87
CA SER A 298 9.54 -18.90 16.23
C SER A 298 11.06 -18.78 16.09
N GLU A 299 11.81 -19.75 16.59
CA GLU A 299 13.25 -19.88 16.38
C GLU A 299 13.61 -20.63 15.09
N SER A 300 12.66 -21.40 14.51
CA SER A 300 12.93 -22.26 13.34
C SER A 300 11.69 -22.46 12.44
N PRO A 301 11.55 -21.69 11.35
CA PRO A 301 12.40 -20.56 10.96
C PRO A 301 12.09 -19.29 11.78
N PRO A 302 13.06 -18.39 11.96
CA PRO A 302 12.81 -17.02 12.41
C PRO A 302 11.94 -16.23 11.43
N VAL A 303 11.10 -15.32 11.93
CA VAL A 303 10.17 -14.53 11.11
C VAL A 303 10.90 -13.70 10.05
N LEU A 304 11.94 -12.95 10.43
CA LEU A 304 12.67 -12.11 9.48
C LEU A 304 13.30 -12.96 8.36
N LYS A 305 13.82 -14.14 8.70
CA LYS A 305 14.35 -15.10 7.72
C LYS A 305 13.28 -15.59 6.74
N ALA A 306 12.08 -15.92 7.23
CA ALA A 306 10.98 -16.36 6.37
C ALA A 306 10.52 -15.23 5.40
N TYR A 307 10.47 -13.98 5.88
CA TYR A 307 10.20 -12.81 5.03
C TYR A 307 11.28 -12.62 3.97
N ALA A 308 12.55 -12.64 4.37
CA ALA A 308 13.68 -12.51 3.45
C ALA A 308 13.69 -13.60 2.37
N TYR A 309 13.38 -14.85 2.76
CA TYR A 309 13.31 -15.97 1.84
C TYR A 309 12.16 -15.82 0.83
N LEU A 310 10.96 -15.44 1.27
CA LEU A 310 9.85 -15.18 0.36
C LEU A 310 10.20 -14.05 -0.62
N THR A 311 10.83 -12.98 -0.14
CA THR A 311 11.29 -11.87 -0.99
C THR A 311 12.33 -12.32 -2.01
N ARG A 312 13.25 -13.22 -1.63
CA ARG A 312 14.20 -13.83 -2.57
C ARG A 312 13.49 -14.59 -3.68
N ARG A 313 12.46 -15.38 -3.36
CA ARG A 313 11.62 -16.07 -4.36
C ARG A 313 10.83 -15.08 -5.24
N ALA A 314 10.31 -14.01 -4.63
CA ALA A 314 9.59 -12.97 -5.35
C ALA A 314 10.49 -12.18 -6.30
N LYS A 315 11.78 -11.99 -5.97
CA LYS A 315 12.77 -11.39 -6.88
C LYS A 315 13.00 -12.24 -8.13
N GLU A 316 12.96 -13.58 -8.01
CA GLU A 316 13.16 -14.50 -9.15
C GLU A 316 11.91 -14.65 -10.01
N ASN A 317 10.74 -14.77 -9.38
CA ASN A 317 9.50 -15.05 -10.07
C ASN A 317 8.30 -14.31 -9.45
N PRO A 318 8.21 -12.98 -9.62
CA PRO A 318 7.21 -12.17 -8.93
C PRO A 318 5.79 -12.35 -9.47
N LYS A 319 5.65 -12.76 -10.73
CA LYS A 319 4.38 -12.67 -11.47
C LYS A 319 3.65 -13.99 -11.58
N SER A 320 2.33 -13.91 -11.54
CA SER A 320 1.37 -14.98 -11.79
C SER A 320 0.21 -14.37 -12.58
N PRO A 321 -0.26 -14.98 -13.69
CA PRO A 321 -1.29 -14.36 -14.53
C PRO A 321 -2.59 -14.06 -13.76
N LYS A 322 -3.36 -13.06 -14.24
CA LYS A 322 -4.68 -12.72 -13.68
C LYS A 322 -5.59 -13.96 -13.64
N PRO A 323 -6.39 -14.16 -12.58
CA PRO A 323 -7.41 -15.20 -12.60
C PRO A 323 -8.41 -14.88 -13.72
N GLN A 324 -8.51 -15.76 -14.72
CA GLN A 324 -9.54 -15.63 -15.76
C GLN A 324 -10.89 -16.02 -15.16
N VAL A 325 -11.84 -15.09 -15.16
CA VAL A 325 -13.24 -15.42 -14.95
C VAL A 325 -13.72 -16.13 -16.21
N VAL A 326 -14.07 -17.41 -16.10
CA VAL A 326 -14.81 -18.09 -17.17
C VAL A 326 -16.19 -17.44 -17.20
N VAL A 327 -16.35 -16.40 -18.02
CA VAL A 327 -17.68 -15.88 -18.33
C VAL A 327 -18.41 -17.00 -19.06
N PRO A 328 -19.60 -17.43 -18.63
CA PRO A 328 -20.42 -18.29 -19.48
C PRO A 328 -20.65 -17.50 -20.76
N ALA A 329 -20.04 -17.95 -21.86
CA ALA A 329 -20.35 -17.41 -23.17
C ALA A 329 -21.87 -17.44 -23.31
N GLN A 330 -22.47 -16.27 -23.56
CA GLN A 330 -23.85 -16.21 -23.98
C GLN A 330 -24.00 -17.22 -25.12
N GLY A 331 -24.84 -18.23 -24.87
CA GLY A 331 -25.00 -19.36 -25.77
C GLY A 331 -25.60 -18.89 -27.08
N ASP A 332 -24.78 -18.79 -28.11
CA ASP A 332 -25.23 -18.95 -29.48
C ASP A 332 -25.50 -20.42 -29.75
N ASN A 333 -26.77 -20.69 -30.08
CA ASN A 333 -27.25 -21.98 -30.55
C ASN A 333 -26.51 -22.41 -31.82
N ASN A 334 -25.88 -23.60 -31.79
CA ASN A 334 -26.21 -24.72 -32.68
C ASN A 334 -25.13 -25.80 -32.63
N SER A 335 -25.44 -26.95 -32.02
CA SER A 335 -24.98 -28.23 -32.53
C SER A 335 -25.90 -29.35 -32.05
N ARG A 336 -26.67 -29.91 -32.99
CA ARG A 336 -27.29 -31.23 -32.86
C ARG A 336 -26.20 -32.28 -33.06
N THR A 337 -26.04 -33.21 -32.12
CA THR A 337 -25.98 -34.65 -32.43
C THR A 337 -26.06 -35.52 -31.17
N LEU A 338 -27.04 -36.43 -31.19
CA LEU A 338 -27.00 -37.83 -30.73
C LEU A 338 -26.67 -38.12 -29.26
N ARG A 339 -27.69 -38.53 -28.49
CA ARG A 339 -27.67 -39.81 -27.76
C ARG A 339 -29.06 -40.28 -27.31
N SER A 340 -29.24 -41.58 -27.47
CA SER A 340 -30.41 -42.43 -27.30
C SER A 340 -30.56 -43.00 -25.89
N HIS A 341 -31.81 -43.28 -25.49
CA HIS A 341 -32.28 -44.21 -24.44
C HIS A 341 -31.85 -43.91 -22.98
N SER A 342 -32.67 -44.04 -21.91
CA SER A 342 -34.01 -44.60 -21.68
C SER A 342 -34.41 -44.40 -20.20
N LYS A 343 -35.71 -44.13 -19.93
CA LYS A 343 -36.53 -44.41 -18.71
C LYS A 343 -36.09 -43.70 -17.39
N SER A 344 -36.96 -43.17 -16.51
CA SER A 344 -38.31 -43.57 -16.07
C SER A 344 -39.01 -42.45 -15.26
N SER A 345 -40.36 -42.43 -15.31
CA SER A 345 -41.38 -42.00 -14.30
C SER A 345 -41.28 -40.58 -13.69
N SER A 346 -42.34 -39.76 -13.58
CA SER A 346 -43.77 -40.02 -13.38
C SER A 346 -44.61 -38.74 -13.62
N SER A 347 -45.83 -38.95 -14.17
CA SER A 347 -47.10 -38.19 -14.07
C SER A 347 -47.04 -36.74 -13.53
N SER A 348 -47.54 -35.72 -14.23
CA SER A 348 -48.97 -35.42 -14.47
C SER A 348 -48.97 -34.00 -15.08
N SER A 349 -49.50 -33.72 -16.28
CA SER A 349 -50.91 -33.53 -16.65
C SER A 349 -51.02 -32.17 -17.36
N LEU A 350 -51.84 -32.14 -18.42
CA LEU A 350 -52.51 -30.99 -19.04
C LEU A 350 -51.79 -30.20 -20.15
N ASN A 351 -51.99 -30.72 -21.38
CA ASN A 351 -52.77 -30.09 -22.46
C ASN A 351 -52.67 -28.58 -22.67
N ASN A 352 -52.03 -28.17 -23.78
CA ASN A 352 -52.67 -27.79 -25.05
C ASN A 352 -51.57 -27.13 -25.91
N GLN A 353 -51.23 -27.63 -27.11
CA GLN A 353 -51.90 -27.31 -28.39
C GLN A 353 -52.21 -25.79 -28.48
N THR A 354 -51.76 -25.01 -29.46
CA THR A 354 -51.46 -25.36 -30.84
C THR A 354 -50.86 -24.14 -31.54
N SER A 355 -49.85 -24.41 -32.36
CA SER A 355 -49.65 -23.92 -33.73
C SER A 355 -49.63 -22.41 -34.06
N ASN A 356 -48.47 -22.05 -34.63
CA ASN A 356 -48.29 -21.44 -35.95
C ASN A 356 -48.86 -20.03 -36.16
N THR A 357 -47.97 -19.11 -36.55
CA THR A 357 -47.80 -18.78 -37.98
C THR A 357 -46.59 -17.88 -38.20
N SER A 358 -45.78 -18.28 -39.17
CA SER A 358 -44.66 -17.53 -39.72
C SER A 358 -45.14 -16.34 -40.54
N ALA A 359 -44.42 -15.22 -40.52
CA ALA A 359 -44.41 -14.27 -41.62
C ALA A 359 -43.07 -13.54 -41.71
N ASN A 360 -42.47 -13.68 -42.88
CA ASN A 360 -41.28 -13.00 -43.41
C ASN A 360 -41.36 -11.47 -43.37
N GLN A 361 -40.20 -10.81 -43.26
CA GLN A 361 -39.63 -9.88 -44.27
C GLN A 361 -38.41 -9.15 -43.65
N GLN A 362 -37.20 -9.42 -44.13
CA GLN A 362 -36.46 -8.62 -45.11
C GLN A 362 -36.11 -7.19 -44.64
N SER A 363 -34.86 -7.09 -44.16
CA SER A 363 -33.84 -6.09 -44.51
C SER A 363 -34.29 -4.76 -45.14
N SER A 364 -34.00 -3.67 -44.42
CA SER A 364 -33.55 -2.42 -45.06
C SER A 364 -32.54 -1.71 -44.16
N SER A 365 -31.40 -1.40 -44.77
CA SER A 365 -30.30 -0.60 -44.26
C SER A 365 -30.63 0.89 -44.29
N ALA A 366 -30.43 1.60 -43.18
CA ALA A 366 -30.30 3.06 -43.17
C ALA A 366 -29.31 3.50 -42.08
N PHE A 367 -28.26 4.21 -42.52
CA PHE A 367 -27.35 4.98 -41.69
C PHE A 367 -28.10 6.14 -40.99
N GLY A 368 -27.85 6.36 -39.71
CA GLY A 368 -28.19 7.61 -39.02
C GLY A 368 -28.46 7.47 -37.53
N ALA A 369 -27.85 8.37 -36.74
CA ALA A 369 -27.98 8.60 -35.30
C ALA A 369 -27.21 7.63 -34.37
N SER A 370 -26.04 8.11 -33.90
CA SER A 370 -25.39 7.66 -32.66
C SER A 370 -26.28 8.04 -31.48
N ASN A 371 -27.29 7.21 -31.22
CA ASN A 371 -27.84 7.06 -29.89
C ASN A 371 -26.85 6.19 -29.13
N ASN A 372 -25.97 6.79 -28.33
CA ASN A 372 -25.19 6.00 -27.38
C ASN A 372 -26.20 5.40 -26.38
N PRO A 373 -26.30 4.06 -26.29
CA PRO A 373 -27.17 3.45 -25.29
C PRO A 373 -26.69 3.86 -23.89
N PRO A 374 -27.60 3.91 -22.89
CA PRO A 374 -27.19 4.13 -21.51
C PRO A 374 -26.12 3.12 -21.13
N VAL A 375 -25.05 3.60 -20.49
CA VAL A 375 -24.03 2.72 -19.91
C VAL A 375 -24.71 1.97 -18.77
N ASP A 376 -24.81 0.65 -18.87
CA ASP A 376 -25.34 -0.18 -17.79
C ASP A 376 -24.24 -0.60 -16.81
N GLN A 377 -24.66 -0.89 -15.58
CA GLN A 377 -23.76 -1.35 -14.52
C GLN A 377 -23.18 -2.72 -14.90
N GLN A 378 -21.86 -2.81 -14.95
CA GLN A 378 -21.15 -4.01 -15.36
C GLN A 378 -20.35 -4.63 -14.21
N LYS A 379 -20.04 -5.92 -14.35
CA LYS A 379 -19.02 -6.59 -13.53
C LYS A 379 -17.78 -6.76 -14.40
N PHE A 380 -16.71 -6.07 -14.02
CA PHE A 380 -15.45 -6.08 -14.76
C PHE A 380 -14.46 -7.08 -14.19
N SER A 381 -13.79 -7.77 -15.11
CA SER A 381 -12.64 -8.62 -14.85
C SER A 381 -11.36 -7.78 -14.72
N PHE A 382 -10.34 -8.35 -14.06
CA PHE A 382 -9.00 -7.79 -14.03
C PHE A 382 -8.40 -7.56 -15.43
N THR A 383 -8.88 -8.27 -16.45
CA THR A 383 -8.39 -8.16 -17.85
C THR A 383 -8.97 -6.99 -18.62
N ASP A 384 -10.06 -6.39 -18.15
CA ASP A 384 -10.76 -5.32 -18.90
C ASP A 384 -9.99 -4.00 -18.92
N PHE A 385 -9.08 -3.82 -17.97
CA PHE A 385 -8.37 -2.59 -17.70
C PHE A 385 -6.85 -2.82 -17.76
N LYS A 386 -6.15 -1.94 -18.49
CA LYS A 386 -4.68 -1.82 -18.43
C LYS A 386 -4.30 -0.49 -17.78
N PHE A 387 -3.84 -0.56 -16.54
CA PHE A 387 -3.44 0.62 -15.77
C PHE A 387 -2.08 1.14 -16.23
N LYS A 388 -1.97 2.45 -16.41
CA LYS A 388 -0.75 3.14 -16.87
C LYS A 388 -0.14 4.06 -15.82
N GLY A 389 -0.89 4.42 -14.78
CA GLY A 389 -0.38 5.22 -13.67
C GLY A 389 -1.49 5.89 -12.86
N ILE A 390 -1.11 6.66 -11.85
CA ILE A 390 -2.01 7.41 -10.98
C ILE A 390 -2.15 8.85 -11.49
N LEU A 391 -3.37 9.32 -11.67
CA LEU A 391 -3.69 10.72 -12.01
C LEU A 391 -3.95 11.57 -10.76
N GLY A 392 -4.46 10.96 -9.70
CA GLY A 392 -4.68 11.63 -8.42
C GLY A 392 -5.22 10.68 -7.34
N GLU A 393 -5.04 11.05 -6.08
CA GLU A 393 -5.62 10.36 -4.92
C GLU A 393 -6.43 11.37 -4.10
N GLY A 394 -7.62 10.98 -3.64
CA GLY A 394 -8.55 11.87 -2.95
C GLY A 394 -9.57 11.12 -2.11
N ARG A 395 -10.61 11.84 -1.67
CA ARG A 395 -11.61 11.33 -0.72
C ARG A 395 -12.31 10.05 -1.19
N SER A 396 -12.67 9.98 -2.47
CA SER A 396 -13.37 8.82 -3.05
C SER A 396 -12.42 7.74 -3.57
N GLY A 397 -11.15 7.75 -3.14
CA GLY A 397 -10.13 6.78 -3.54
C GLY A 397 -9.16 7.32 -4.59
N LYS A 398 -8.81 6.46 -5.54
CA LYS A 398 -7.72 6.68 -6.50
C LYS A 398 -8.27 6.91 -7.90
N THR A 399 -7.74 7.90 -8.61
CA THR A 399 -8.00 8.12 -10.04
C THR A 399 -6.80 7.64 -10.84
N LEU A 400 -7.02 6.66 -11.71
CA LEU A 400 -6.01 5.96 -12.49
C LEU A 400 -6.09 6.35 -13.97
N LEU A 401 -4.93 6.51 -14.61
CA LEU A 401 -4.83 6.53 -16.06
C LEU A 401 -4.93 5.09 -16.55
N CYS A 402 -5.94 4.78 -17.36
CA CYS A 402 -6.21 3.41 -17.77
C CYS A 402 -6.58 3.32 -19.26
N GLU A 403 -6.18 2.24 -19.92
CA GLU A 403 -6.74 1.84 -21.21
C GLU A 403 -7.87 0.84 -20.97
N PHE A 404 -9.06 1.16 -21.49
CA PHE A 404 -10.26 0.33 -21.45
C PHE A 404 -10.77 0.12 -22.88
N ARG A 405 -10.79 -1.13 -23.34
CA ARG A 405 -11.21 -1.52 -24.71
C ARG A 405 -10.57 -0.64 -25.82
N GLY A 406 -9.28 -0.33 -25.67
CA GLY A 406 -8.50 0.48 -26.62
C GLY A 406 -8.61 2.01 -26.43
N ASN A 407 -9.44 2.49 -25.51
CA ASN A 407 -9.58 3.92 -25.22
C ASN A 407 -8.89 4.31 -23.92
N MET A 408 -8.19 5.44 -23.92
CA MET A 408 -7.62 6.03 -22.71
C MET A 408 -8.71 6.73 -21.90
N ILE A 409 -8.81 6.37 -20.62
CA ILE A 409 -9.79 6.89 -19.67
C ILE A 409 -9.12 7.31 -18.35
N ALA A 410 -9.76 8.22 -17.64
CA ALA A 410 -9.55 8.44 -16.23
C ALA A 410 -10.50 7.52 -15.46
N LEU A 411 -9.95 6.57 -14.69
CA LEU A 411 -10.70 5.58 -13.94
C LEU A 411 -10.64 5.93 -12.44
N LYS A 412 -11.71 6.51 -11.92
CA LYS A 412 -11.91 6.71 -10.49
C LYS A 412 -12.27 5.36 -9.86
N SER A 413 -11.60 4.99 -8.78
CA SER A 413 -11.72 3.68 -8.14
C SER A 413 -11.68 3.81 -6.62
N VAL A 414 -12.62 3.15 -5.95
CA VAL A 414 -12.62 3.01 -4.49
C VAL A 414 -12.37 1.55 -4.09
N ASP A 415 -11.56 1.35 -3.06
CA ASP A 415 -11.40 0.05 -2.40
C ASP A 415 -12.50 -0.13 -1.34
N LEU A 416 -13.47 -0.99 -1.62
CA LEU A 416 -14.63 -1.23 -0.75
C LEU A 416 -14.26 -2.00 0.53
N SER A 417 -13.06 -2.59 0.60
CA SER A 417 -12.58 -3.25 1.81
C SER A 417 -11.99 -2.27 2.84
N LYS A 418 -11.66 -1.05 2.41
CA LYS A 418 -11.05 -0.02 3.27
C LYS A 418 -11.89 1.26 3.36
N ALA A 419 -12.69 1.56 2.35
CA ALA A 419 -13.51 2.75 2.34
C ALA A 419 -14.71 2.62 3.31
N PRO A 420 -15.12 3.72 3.97
CA PRO A 420 -16.40 3.80 4.65
C PRO A 420 -17.57 3.49 3.71
N SER A 421 -18.65 2.90 4.23
CA SER A 421 -19.81 2.48 3.44
C SER A 421 -20.46 3.61 2.62
N TYR A 422 -20.46 4.83 3.15
CA TYR A 422 -21.05 5.99 2.47
C TYR A 422 -20.31 6.38 1.17
N VAL A 423 -19.03 6.01 1.00
CA VAL A 423 -18.25 6.35 -0.20
C VAL A 423 -18.80 5.64 -1.43
N LEU A 424 -19.30 4.40 -1.27
CA LEU A 424 -19.97 3.68 -2.34
C LEU A 424 -21.26 4.40 -2.76
N GLU A 425 -22.04 4.89 -1.81
CA GLU A 425 -23.27 5.65 -2.07
C GLU A 425 -22.96 6.94 -2.84
N GLU A 426 -21.89 7.66 -2.46
CA GLU A 426 -21.43 8.86 -3.18
C GLU A 426 -21.03 8.54 -4.63
N MET A 427 -20.28 7.46 -4.88
CA MET A 427 -19.90 7.04 -6.23
C MET A 427 -21.09 6.58 -7.08
N GLN A 428 -22.04 5.85 -6.49
CA GLN A 428 -23.27 5.45 -7.18
C GLN A 428 -24.12 6.67 -7.54
N LYS A 429 -24.23 7.64 -6.62
CA LYS A 429 -24.91 8.92 -6.86
C LYS A 429 -24.24 9.70 -7.99
N GLU A 430 -22.92 9.75 -8.02
CA GLU A 430 -22.16 10.38 -9.10
C GLU A 430 -22.51 9.78 -10.46
N VAL A 431 -22.58 8.45 -10.57
CA VAL A 431 -23.00 7.77 -11.81
C VAL A 431 -24.40 8.21 -12.25
N GLU A 432 -25.36 8.26 -11.32
CA GLU A 432 -26.73 8.67 -11.63
C GLU A 432 -26.81 10.14 -12.07
N ILE A 433 -25.98 11.02 -11.53
CA ILE A 433 -25.88 12.41 -11.98
C ILE A 433 -25.29 12.49 -13.39
N TYR A 434 -24.26 11.70 -13.72
CA TYR A 434 -23.72 11.62 -15.07
C TYR A 434 -24.77 11.14 -16.09
N LYS A 435 -25.65 10.21 -15.71
CA LYS A 435 -26.77 9.77 -16.56
C LYS A 435 -27.78 10.88 -16.81
N ASP A 436 -28.13 11.66 -15.78
CA ASP A 436 -29.04 12.80 -15.93
C ASP A 436 -28.46 13.92 -16.81
N LEU A 437 -27.13 14.03 -16.87
CA LEU A 437 -26.39 15.04 -17.64
C LEU A 437 -25.90 14.52 -19.01
N ALA A 438 -26.52 13.47 -19.55
CA ALA A 438 -26.02 12.77 -20.73
C ALA A 438 -25.82 13.66 -21.96
N ASP A 439 -26.67 14.67 -22.16
CA ASP A 439 -26.68 15.59 -23.31
C ASP A 439 -25.55 16.65 -23.27
N ILE A 440 -24.95 16.89 -22.10
CA ILE A 440 -23.86 17.86 -21.91
C ILE A 440 -22.46 17.22 -21.80
N GLN A 441 -22.40 15.89 -21.74
CA GLN A 441 -21.15 15.13 -21.70
C GLN A 441 -20.27 15.36 -22.94
N GLY A 442 -18.97 15.51 -22.73
CA GLY A 442 -17.98 15.86 -23.75
C GLY A 442 -17.95 17.34 -24.11
N LYS A 443 -18.93 18.15 -23.66
CA LYS A 443 -18.98 19.59 -23.91
C LYS A 443 -18.60 20.43 -22.68
N TYR A 444 -19.13 20.06 -21.52
CA TYR A 444 -18.91 20.78 -20.26
C TYR A 444 -18.47 19.87 -19.10
N ILE A 445 -18.71 18.57 -19.22
CA ILE A 445 -18.28 17.53 -18.28
C ILE A 445 -17.67 16.37 -19.08
N PRO A 446 -16.82 15.51 -18.50
CA PRO A 446 -16.33 14.30 -19.16
C PRO A 446 -17.47 13.38 -19.64
N LYS A 447 -17.18 12.51 -20.62
CA LYS A 447 -18.13 11.45 -20.98
C LYS A 447 -17.94 10.26 -20.04
N LEU A 448 -19.01 9.78 -19.43
CA LEU A 448 -19.06 8.49 -18.75
C LEU A 448 -18.88 7.37 -19.78
N VAL A 449 -17.83 6.57 -19.62
CA VAL A 449 -17.47 5.47 -20.53
C VAL A 449 -17.90 4.13 -19.96
N CYS A 450 -17.67 3.91 -18.67
CA CYS A 450 -17.99 2.66 -18.00
C CYS A 450 -18.15 2.88 -16.49
N TYR A 451 -18.93 2.05 -15.82
CA TYR A 451 -18.93 2.00 -14.35
C TYR A 451 -19.39 0.63 -13.87
N GLY A 452 -19.02 0.30 -12.63
CA GLY A 452 -19.45 -0.95 -12.02
C GLY A 452 -18.43 -1.53 -11.05
N TYR A 453 -18.63 -2.80 -10.73
CA TYR A 453 -17.77 -3.53 -9.79
C TYR A 453 -16.55 -4.07 -10.53
N TYR A 454 -15.38 -3.94 -9.92
CA TYR A 454 -14.10 -4.42 -10.42
C TYR A 454 -13.45 -5.38 -9.43
N GLY A 455 -12.65 -6.32 -9.96
CA GLY A 455 -11.88 -7.26 -9.14
C GLY A 455 -12.78 -8.18 -8.31
N GLY A 456 -13.86 -8.66 -8.93
CA GLY A 456 -14.89 -9.48 -8.28
C GLY A 456 -15.75 -8.73 -7.26
N GLY A 457 -15.67 -7.39 -7.21
CA GLY A 457 -16.46 -6.55 -6.30
C GLY A 457 -15.67 -5.90 -5.18
N MET A 458 -14.35 -6.11 -5.12
CA MET A 458 -13.50 -5.44 -4.13
C MET A 458 -13.40 -3.94 -4.37
N SER A 459 -13.60 -3.50 -5.61
CA SER A 459 -13.63 -2.08 -5.94
C SER A 459 -14.89 -1.72 -6.72
N PHE A 460 -15.31 -0.46 -6.59
CA PHE A 460 -16.26 0.16 -7.50
C PHE A 460 -15.52 1.21 -8.34
N VAL A 461 -15.76 1.20 -9.65
CA VAL A 461 -15.03 2.04 -10.60
C VAL A 461 -15.97 2.88 -11.46
N ILE A 462 -15.53 4.09 -11.80
CA ILE A 462 -16.18 5.00 -12.76
C ILE A 462 -15.11 5.45 -13.75
N GLY A 463 -15.28 5.09 -15.01
CA GLY A 463 -14.39 5.44 -16.11
C GLY A 463 -14.96 6.58 -16.93
N MET A 464 -14.16 7.63 -17.11
CA MET A 464 -14.52 8.83 -17.85
C MET A 464 -13.47 9.16 -18.91
N THR A 465 -13.85 9.90 -19.95
CA THR A 465 -12.89 10.43 -20.93
C THR A 465 -11.89 11.37 -20.28
N ILE A 466 -10.64 11.33 -20.71
CA ILE A 466 -9.62 12.31 -20.32
C ILE A 466 -9.93 13.63 -21.03
N VAL A 467 -10.08 14.72 -20.26
CA VAL A 467 -10.50 16.03 -20.78
C VAL A 467 -9.51 17.16 -20.51
N GLY A 468 -8.36 16.92 -19.89
CA GLY A 468 -7.34 17.96 -19.63
C GLY A 468 -6.64 17.80 -18.30
N THR A 469 -5.98 18.88 -17.86
CA THR A 469 -5.25 19.00 -16.59
C THR A 469 -5.94 19.98 -15.65
N SER A 470 -5.54 20.00 -14.37
CA SER A 470 -6.02 20.97 -13.38
C SER A 470 -5.89 22.41 -13.88
N LEU A 471 -6.88 23.25 -13.55
CA LEU A 471 -6.87 24.68 -13.87
C LEU A 471 -5.81 25.47 -13.09
N SER A 472 -5.28 24.93 -11.98
CA SER A 472 -4.41 25.61 -11.02
C SER A 472 -3.19 26.31 -11.61
N GLU A 473 -2.73 25.90 -12.80
CA GLU A 473 -1.50 26.41 -13.43
C GLU A 473 -1.75 27.34 -14.63
N GLN A 474 -3.01 27.49 -15.07
CA GLN A 474 -3.33 28.15 -16.34
C GLN A 474 -4.18 29.41 -16.16
N LYS A 475 -3.75 30.51 -16.80
CA LYS A 475 -4.58 31.73 -16.90
C LYS A 475 -5.66 31.54 -17.98
N ILE A 476 -6.86 32.05 -17.72
CA ILE A 476 -8.00 31.95 -18.63
C ILE A 476 -8.38 33.30 -19.22
N LYS A 477 -8.85 33.27 -20.47
CA LYS A 477 -9.41 34.40 -21.20
C LYS A 477 -10.90 34.57 -20.82
N LYS A 478 -11.40 35.81 -20.95
CA LYS A 478 -12.83 36.14 -20.75
C LYS A 478 -13.80 35.20 -21.51
N ARG A 479 -13.44 34.77 -22.72
CA ARG A 479 -14.26 33.82 -23.51
C ARG A 479 -14.34 32.44 -22.85
N GLN A 480 -13.24 31.95 -22.28
CA GLN A 480 -13.18 30.65 -21.60
C GLN A 480 -13.99 30.70 -20.31
N LYS A 481 -13.85 31.78 -19.52
CA LYS A 481 -14.72 32.04 -18.36
C LYS A 481 -16.21 31.98 -18.75
N SER A 482 -16.61 32.70 -19.81
CA SER A 482 -18.01 32.69 -20.26
C SER A 482 -18.49 31.30 -20.66
N ARG A 483 -17.64 30.47 -21.29
CA ARG A 483 -17.98 29.07 -21.61
C ARG A 483 -18.10 28.20 -20.37
N ALA A 484 -17.22 28.37 -19.39
CA ALA A 484 -17.27 27.65 -18.13
C ALA A 484 -18.58 27.95 -17.37
N ILE A 485 -18.97 29.23 -17.27
CA ILE A 485 -20.24 29.63 -16.66
C ILE A 485 -21.44 29.01 -17.38
N LYS A 486 -21.45 29.00 -18.72
CA LYS A 486 -22.48 28.30 -19.51
C LYS A 486 -22.54 26.80 -19.23
N GLY A 487 -21.40 26.18 -18.91
CA GLY A 487 -21.34 24.78 -18.49
C GLY A 487 -22.06 24.55 -17.17
N LEU A 488 -21.80 25.39 -16.16
CA LEU A 488 -22.50 25.32 -14.88
C LEU A 488 -24.00 25.61 -15.03
N GLU A 489 -24.38 26.61 -15.84
CA GLU A 489 -25.79 26.89 -16.15
C GLU A 489 -26.49 25.70 -16.81
N ALA A 490 -25.79 24.95 -17.67
CA ALA A 490 -26.32 23.75 -18.30
C ALA A 490 -26.55 22.63 -17.28
N ILE A 491 -25.66 22.46 -16.30
CA ILE A 491 -25.85 21.54 -15.17
C ILE A 491 -27.06 21.98 -14.33
N HIS A 492 -27.16 23.27 -13.99
CA HIS A 492 -28.26 23.84 -13.21
C HIS A 492 -29.61 23.69 -13.89
N LYS A 493 -29.66 23.79 -15.23
CA LYS A 493 -30.88 23.58 -16.02
C LYS A 493 -31.46 22.18 -15.86
N HIS A 494 -30.64 21.19 -15.55
CA HIS A 494 -31.07 19.83 -15.21
C HIS A 494 -31.53 19.68 -13.75
N GLY A 495 -31.59 20.79 -12.99
CA GLY A 495 -31.95 20.77 -11.58
C GLY A 495 -30.87 20.16 -10.70
N ILE A 496 -29.60 20.24 -11.11
CA ILE A 496 -28.47 19.67 -10.39
C ILE A 496 -27.62 20.80 -9.83
N LEU A 497 -27.36 20.75 -8.52
CA LEU A 497 -26.32 21.53 -7.85
C LEU A 497 -25.06 20.67 -7.73
N HIS A 498 -23.89 21.22 -8.06
CA HIS A 498 -22.63 20.48 -7.96
C HIS A 498 -22.16 20.31 -6.51
N ASN A 499 -22.40 21.31 -5.67
CA ASN A 499 -22.03 21.47 -4.26
C ASN A 499 -20.53 21.43 -3.92
N ASP A 500 -19.66 21.11 -4.88
CA ASP A 500 -18.21 20.99 -4.66
C ASP A 500 -17.37 21.77 -5.67
N ILE A 501 -17.76 23.02 -5.90
CA ILE A 501 -16.98 23.95 -6.73
C ILE A 501 -15.68 24.33 -6.02
N ARG A 502 -14.56 23.76 -6.51
CA ARG A 502 -13.17 24.00 -6.06
C ARG A 502 -12.21 23.88 -7.24
N GLU A 503 -10.98 24.39 -7.08
CA GLU A 503 -9.96 24.42 -8.14
C GLU A 503 -9.59 23.01 -8.63
N GLU A 504 -9.51 22.04 -7.72
CA GLU A 504 -9.23 20.62 -7.98
C GLU A 504 -10.28 19.94 -8.89
N ASN A 505 -11.52 20.45 -8.89
CA ASN A 505 -12.65 19.88 -9.63
C ASN A 505 -12.88 20.59 -10.99
N ILE A 506 -11.90 21.37 -11.44
CA ILE A 506 -11.97 22.10 -12.70
C ILE A 506 -10.77 21.74 -13.57
N LEU A 507 -11.06 21.13 -14.72
CA LEU A 507 -10.04 20.77 -15.70
C LEU A 507 -10.08 21.70 -16.90
N ILE A 508 -8.93 21.88 -17.56
CA ILE A 508 -8.78 22.64 -18.79
C ILE A 508 -7.94 21.84 -19.79
N ASN A 509 -8.39 21.78 -21.06
CA ASN A 509 -7.61 21.18 -22.15
C ASN A 509 -6.77 22.21 -22.92
N ASP A 510 -5.95 21.72 -23.84
CA ASP A 510 -5.09 22.54 -24.72
C ASP A 510 -5.89 23.50 -25.62
N ASN A 511 -7.15 23.17 -25.92
CA ASN A 511 -8.06 24.07 -26.65
C ASN A 511 -8.64 25.18 -25.78
N GLY A 512 -8.38 25.13 -24.47
CA GLY A 512 -8.86 26.07 -23.48
C GLY A 512 -10.32 25.86 -23.06
N ASP A 513 -10.91 24.70 -23.38
CA ASP A 513 -12.23 24.30 -22.89
C ASP A 513 -12.13 23.84 -21.45
N ILE A 514 -13.07 24.30 -20.62
CA ILE A 514 -13.10 24.06 -19.17
C ILE A 514 -14.18 23.04 -18.86
N TYR A 515 -13.83 22.05 -18.05
CA TYR A 515 -14.68 20.94 -17.66
C TYR A 515 -14.85 20.90 -16.15
N LEU A 516 -16.07 20.64 -15.68
CA LEU A 516 -16.34 20.31 -14.29
C LEU A 516 -16.29 18.79 -14.09
N ILE A 517 -15.68 18.37 -12.98
CA ILE A 517 -15.53 16.97 -12.60
C ILE A 517 -15.95 16.75 -11.14
N ASP A 518 -16.07 15.48 -10.74
CA ASP A 518 -16.43 15.03 -9.38
C ASP A 518 -17.85 15.43 -8.91
N PHE A 519 -18.83 14.61 -9.26
CA PHE A 519 -20.23 14.81 -8.87
C PHE A 519 -20.62 14.04 -7.61
N GLY A 520 -19.67 13.53 -6.81
CA GLY A 520 -19.97 12.76 -5.59
C GLY A 520 -20.82 13.53 -4.56
N MET A 521 -20.67 14.86 -4.52
CA MET A 521 -21.43 15.76 -3.63
C MET A 521 -22.66 16.40 -4.29
N ALA A 522 -22.89 16.16 -5.58
CA ALA A 522 -23.95 16.82 -6.33
C ALA A 522 -25.33 16.42 -5.80
N SER A 523 -26.35 17.28 -5.95
CA SER A 523 -27.70 16.99 -5.48
C SER A 523 -28.77 17.50 -6.45
N ARG A 524 -29.91 16.79 -6.49
CA ARG A 524 -31.08 17.21 -7.26
C ARG A 524 -31.89 18.22 -6.46
N ALA A 525 -32.24 19.32 -7.07
CA ALA A 525 -32.98 20.42 -6.46
C ALA A 525 -33.96 21.04 -7.46
N ASP A 526 -35.15 21.39 -6.97
CA ASP A 526 -36.12 22.16 -7.74
C ASP A 526 -35.58 23.58 -7.96
N THR A 527 -35.32 23.92 -9.22
CA THR A 527 -34.74 25.19 -9.66
C THR A 527 -35.58 26.41 -9.27
N LYS A 528 -36.91 26.25 -9.12
CA LYS A 528 -37.81 27.33 -8.71
C LYS A 528 -37.80 27.52 -7.20
N LYS A 529 -37.87 26.41 -6.44
CA LYS A 529 -37.93 26.47 -4.97
C LYS A 529 -36.59 26.81 -4.31
N LYS A 530 -35.48 26.40 -4.93
CA LYS A 530 -34.13 26.58 -4.38
C LYS A 530 -33.25 27.51 -5.21
N ARG A 531 -33.87 28.44 -5.96
CA ARG A 531 -33.19 29.40 -6.85
C ARG A 531 -31.95 30.05 -6.23
N LYS A 532 -32.05 30.49 -4.97
CA LYS A 532 -30.94 31.10 -4.24
C LYS A 532 -29.68 30.22 -4.19
N LEU A 533 -29.83 28.90 -4.00
CA LEU A 533 -28.68 27.99 -3.96
C LEU A 533 -27.94 27.89 -5.30
N PHE A 534 -28.69 27.93 -6.42
CA PHE A 534 -28.10 27.92 -7.76
C PHE A 534 -27.36 29.24 -8.04
N GLU A 535 -27.95 30.37 -7.64
CA GLU A 535 -27.32 31.70 -7.74
C GLU A 535 -26.04 31.78 -6.89
N ASP A 536 -26.08 31.27 -5.66
CA ASP A 536 -24.93 31.22 -4.75
C ASP A 536 -23.80 30.35 -5.31
N GLU A 537 -24.12 29.18 -5.88
CA GLU A 537 -23.12 28.31 -6.52
C GLU A 537 -22.52 28.94 -7.78
N GLN A 538 -23.34 29.60 -8.60
CA GLN A 538 -22.87 30.31 -9.79
C GLN A 538 -21.95 31.48 -9.41
N LEU A 539 -22.29 32.24 -8.36
CA LEU A 539 -21.45 33.31 -7.84
C LEU A 539 -20.12 32.76 -7.31
N LYS A 540 -20.15 31.68 -6.53
CA LYS A 540 -18.95 30.99 -6.04
C LYS A 540 -18.04 30.60 -7.20
N TYR A 541 -18.59 29.98 -8.24
CA TYR A 541 -17.82 29.55 -9.41
C TYR A 541 -17.25 30.73 -10.20
N SER A 542 -18.04 31.79 -10.42
CA SER A 542 -17.56 33.00 -11.09
C SER A 542 -16.39 33.64 -10.35
N ASN A 543 -16.52 33.82 -9.03
CA ASN A 543 -15.48 34.40 -8.17
C ASN A 543 -14.20 33.53 -8.17
N LEU A 544 -14.34 32.21 -8.26
CA LEU A 544 -13.21 31.30 -8.38
C LEU A 544 -12.47 31.51 -9.70
N LEU A 545 -13.20 31.54 -10.82
CA LEU A 545 -12.64 31.73 -12.15
C LEU A 545 -12.01 33.12 -12.34
N ASP A 546 -12.48 34.15 -11.61
CA ASP A 546 -11.89 35.49 -11.67
C ASP A 546 -10.43 35.53 -11.20
N ARG A 547 -10.03 34.63 -10.30
CA ARG A 547 -8.62 34.51 -9.85
C ARG A 547 -7.67 34.13 -10.99
N TYR A 548 -8.20 33.47 -12.02
CA TYR A 548 -7.44 32.97 -13.16
C TYR A 548 -7.49 33.91 -14.37
N ASN A 549 -8.24 35.01 -14.29
CA ASN A 549 -8.45 35.90 -15.41
C ASN A 549 -7.22 36.80 -15.68
N VAL A 550 -6.83 36.92 -16.94
CA VAL A 550 -5.81 37.90 -17.34
C VAL A 550 -6.45 39.29 -17.32
N HIS A 551 -6.18 40.10 -16.30
CA HIS A 551 -6.39 41.53 -16.41
C HIS A 551 -5.37 42.07 -17.42
N PHE A 552 -5.85 42.41 -18.63
CA PHE A 552 -5.14 43.35 -19.49
C PHE A 552 -5.10 44.67 -18.73
N VAL A 553 -3.97 44.97 -18.07
CA VAL A 553 -3.64 46.34 -17.71
C VAL A 553 -3.48 47.08 -19.04
N LYS A 554 -4.46 47.93 -19.38
CA LYS A 554 -4.22 48.99 -20.35
C LYS A 554 -3.13 49.86 -19.75
N GLU A 555 -1.94 49.87 -20.33
CA GLU A 555 -1.02 50.99 -20.15
C GLU A 555 -1.73 52.23 -20.70
N GLU A 556 -2.35 53.01 -19.81
CA GLU A 556 -2.61 54.41 -20.10
C GLU A 556 -1.26 55.11 -20.18
N GLY A 557 -1.02 55.71 -21.34
CA GLY A 557 0.23 56.40 -21.65
C GLY A 557 0.59 57.42 -20.58
N ARG A 558 1.78 57.26 -20.02
CA ARG A 558 2.55 58.37 -19.44
C ARG A 558 3.84 58.54 -20.22
N ASN A 559 3.79 59.43 -21.19
CA ASN A 559 4.96 60.23 -21.54
C ASN A 559 5.45 60.91 -20.25
N SER A 560 6.64 60.57 -19.76
CA SER A 560 7.76 61.53 -19.67
C SER A 560 8.91 61.03 -18.78
N LYS A 561 10.11 61.25 -19.34
CA LYS A 561 11.42 61.48 -18.71
C LYS A 561 12.26 60.28 -18.24
N SER A 562 13.23 59.99 -19.11
CA SER A 562 14.60 59.52 -18.88
C SER A 562 15.10 59.43 -17.43
N ARG A 563 15.78 58.32 -17.13
CA ARG A 563 17.16 58.34 -16.62
C ARG A 563 17.85 57.01 -16.94
N LYS A 564 19.08 57.16 -17.43
CA LYS A 564 20.08 56.12 -17.76
C LYS A 564 20.63 55.43 -16.51
N CYS A 565 21.38 54.35 -16.78
CA CYS A 565 22.37 53.63 -15.96
C CYS A 565 21.79 52.42 -15.21
N GLU A 566 22.41 51.23 -15.19
CA GLU A 566 23.65 50.73 -15.79
C GLU A 566 23.60 49.19 -15.73
N VAL A 567 24.21 48.54 -16.71
CA VAL A 567 24.43 47.08 -16.74
C VAL A 567 25.66 46.80 -15.88
N VAL A 568 25.56 45.87 -14.94
CA VAL A 568 26.73 45.17 -14.41
C VAL A 568 26.50 43.68 -14.58
N SER A 569 27.43 43.10 -15.32
CA SER A 569 27.70 41.71 -15.64
C SER A 569 27.83 40.79 -14.45
#